data_AF-A0A954MFD5-F1
#
_entry.id   AF-A0A954MFD5-F1
#
_cell.length_a   1.000
_cell.length_b   1.000
_cell.length_c   1.000
_cell.angle_alpha   90.00
_cell.angle_beta   90.00
_cell.angle_gamma   90.00
#
_symmetry.space_group_name_H-M   'P 1'
#
loop_
_entity.id
_entity.type
_entity.pdbx_description
1 polymer ?
#
loop_
_entity_poly.entity_id
_entity_poly.type
_entity_poly.pdbx_seq_one_letter_code
_entity_poly.pdbx_strand_id
1 'polypeptide(L)'
;IRRLMCEAAVTVDCEPRNISFVNTLKILRCRLPEVPRTTSGIRRWFRQLVNEVAEQRLPPRRNRVNPRVIKRKLSNWPKKQRKHYDSPQPKLEFQNAITILN
;
A
#
# COMPACT_ATOMS: atom_id res chain seq x y z
N ILE A 1 3.39 1.18 -15.96
CA ILE A 1 3.66 0.94 -14.51
C ILE A 1 2.57 0.12 -13.85
N ARG A 2 1.31 0.56 -13.79
CA ARG A 2 0.23 -0.20 -13.13
C ARG A 2 0.09 -1.64 -13.64
N ARG A 3 0.14 -1.84 -14.97
CA ARG A 3 0.13 -3.18 -15.57
C ARG A 3 1.29 -4.07 -15.09
N LEU A 4 2.51 -3.55 -15.07
CA LEU A 4 3.70 -4.25 -14.56
C LEU A 4 3.53 -4.65 -13.09
N MET A 5 3.02 -3.75 -12.26
CA MET A 5 2.73 -4.07 -10.86
C MET A 5 1.64 -5.14 -10.72
N CYS A 6 0.59 -5.12 -11.55
CA CYS A 6 -0.43 -6.17 -11.55
C CYS A 6 0.16 -7.53 -11.93
N GLU A 7 0.99 -7.61 -12.98
CA GLU A 7 1.62 -8.87 -13.40
C GLU A 7 2.58 -9.39 -12.33
N ALA A 8 3.37 -8.50 -11.72
CA ALA A 8 4.23 -8.85 -10.59
C ALA A 8 3.45 -9.30 -9.35
N ALA A 9 2.27 -8.74 -9.11
CA ALA A 9 1.43 -9.16 -7.98
C ALA A 9 0.84 -10.56 -8.19
N VAL A 10 0.47 -10.89 -9.44
CA VAL A 10 0.00 -12.23 -9.83
C VAL A 10 1.09 -13.29 -9.65
N THR A 11 2.36 -13.00 -9.98
CA THR A 11 3.44 -13.99 -9.83
C THR A 11 3.71 -14.42 -8.40
N VAL A 12 3.30 -13.61 -7.42
CA VAL A 12 3.51 -13.89 -5.99
C VAL A 12 2.22 -13.93 -5.19
N ASP A 13 1.07 -14.08 -5.85
CA ASP A 13 -0.26 -14.19 -5.23
C ASP A 13 -0.54 -13.12 -4.16
N CYS A 14 -0.51 -11.85 -4.57
CA CYS A 14 -0.88 -10.74 -3.69
C CYS A 14 -1.67 -9.66 -4.43
N GLU A 15 -2.31 -8.76 -3.68
CA GLU A 15 -2.98 -7.60 -4.29
C GLU A 15 -1.95 -6.63 -4.90
N PRO A 16 -2.21 -6.02 -6.08
CA PRO A 16 -1.29 -5.05 -6.68
C PRO A 16 -0.94 -3.85 -5.79
N ARG A 17 -1.81 -3.49 -4.84
CA ARG A 17 -1.59 -2.44 -3.85
C ARG A 17 -0.55 -2.80 -2.78
N ASN A 18 -0.15 -4.07 -2.71
CA ASN A 18 0.92 -4.54 -1.84
C ASN A 18 2.30 -4.46 -2.51
N ILE A 19 2.39 -4.05 -3.77
CA ILE A 19 3.67 -3.82 -4.46
C ILE A 19 4.05 -2.32 -4.36
N SER A 20 5.32 -2.03 -4.08
CA SER A 20 5.82 -0.66 -3.93
C SER A 20 5.93 0.06 -5.27
N PHE A 21 5.10 1.08 -5.50
CA PHE A 21 5.15 1.92 -6.70
C PHE A 21 6.50 2.64 -6.86
N VAL A 22 7.06 3.16 -5.76
CA VAL A 22 8.33 3.91 -5.79
C VAL A 22 9.49 3.00 -6.17
N ASN A 23 9.58 1.80 -5.59
CA ASN A 23 10.64 0.87 -5.94
C ASN A 23 10.45 0.31 -7.35
N THR A 24 9.20 0.06 -7.80
CA THR A 24 8.91 -0.30 -9.19
C THR A 24 9.45 0.74 -10.17
N LEU A 25 9.26 2.03 -9.89
CA LEU A 25 9.80 3.11 -10.72
C LEU A 25 11.33 3.13 -10.74
N LYS A 26 11.99 2.91 -9.60
CA LYS A 26 13.45 2.84 -9.50
C LYS A 26 14.01 1.69 -10.33
N ILE A 27 13.47 0.48 -10.14
CA ILE A 27 13.85 -0.71 -10.91
C ILE A 27 13.65 -0.45 -12.40
N LEU A 28 12.48 0.04 -12.81
CA LEU A 28 12.19 0.30 -14.22
C LEU A 28 13.19 1.28 -14.85
N ARG A 29 13.54 2.36 -14.15
CA ARG A 29 14.56 3.32 -14.62
C ARG A 29 15.93 2.68 -14.79
N CYS A 30 16.34 1.82 -13.86
CA CYS A 30 17.61 1.08 -13.95
C CYS A 30 17.60 0.05 -15.09
N ARG A 31 16.47 -0.61 -15.35
CA ARG A 31 16.34 -1.70 -16.33
C ARG A 31 16.09 -1.24 -17.77
N LEU A 32 15.52 -0.06 -17.97
CA LEU A 32 15.17 0.45 -19.31
C LEU A 32 16.37 0.54 -20.28
N PRO A 33 17.58 0.96 -19.86
CA PRO A 33 18.75 0.94 -20.74
C PRO A 33 19.19 -0.47 -21.18
N GLU A 34 18.78 -1.52 -20.47
CA GLU A 34 19.18 -2.91 -20.71
C GLU A 34 18.25 -3.65 -21.68
N VAL A 35 17.24 -2.97 -22.25
CA VAL A 35 16.22 -3.61 -23.10
C VAL A 35 16.87 -4.23 -24.34
N PRO A 36 16.75 -5.55 -24.55
CA PRO A 36 17.31 -6.21 -25.73
C PRO A 36 16.59 -5.81 -27.01
N ARG A 37 17.25 -5.96 -28.16
CA ARG A 37 16.65 -5.66 -29.48
C ARG A 37 15.85 -6.80 -30.09
N THR A 38 16.07 -8.04 -29.63
CA THR A 38 15.39 -9.22 -30.17
C THR A 38 14.08 -9.49 -29.43
N THR A 39 13.08 -10.02 -30.12
CA THR A 39 11.78 -10.35 -29.52
C THR A 39 11.92 -11.37 -28.38
N SER A 40 12.77 -12.39 -28.53
CA SER A 40 13.06 -13.37 -27.48
C SER A 40 13.77 -12.73 -26.29
N GLY A 41 14.72 -11.82 -26.54
CA GLY A 41 15.40 -11.04 -25.52
C GLY A 41 14.44 -10.16 -24.73
N ILE A 42 13.55 -9.43 -25.40
CA ILE A 42 12.53 -8.58 -24.77
C ILE A 42 11.62 -9.42 -23.86
N ARG A 43 11.15 -10.59 -24.32
CA ARG A 43 10.32 -11.49 -23.51
C ARG A 43 11.04 -11.97 -22.25
N ARG A 44 12.33 -12.32 -22.37
CA ARG A 44 13.15 -12.74 -21.21
C ARG A 44 13.39 -11.58 -20.24
N TRP A 45 13.80 -10.43 -20.76
CA TRP A 45 14.03 -9.21 -19.99
C TRP A 45 12.77 -8.78 -19.24
N PHE A 46 11.61 -8.80 -19.90
CA PHE A 46 10.35 -8.43 -19.26
C PHE A 46 9.97 -9.39 -18.14
N ARG A 47 10.16 -10.71 -18.33
CA ARG A 47 9.93 -11.71 -17.27
C ARG A 47 10.84 -11.47 -16.05
N GLN A 48 12.11 -11.13 -16.28
CA GLN A 48 13.04 -10.78 -15.20
C GLN A 48 12.63 -9.50 -14.48
N LEU A 49 12.21 -8.47 -15.23
CA LEU A 49 11.68 -7.24 -14.67
C LEU A 49 10.44 -7.49 -13.79
N VAL A 50 9.51 -8.32 -14.25
CA VAL A 50 8.31 -8.71 -13.47
C VAL A 50 8.72 -9.38 -12.16
N ASN A 51 9.67 -10.33 -12.20
CA ASN A 51 10.14 -11.02 -11.00
C ASN A 51 10.79 -10.07 -9.99
N GLU A 52 11.66 -9.15 -10.44
CA GLU A 52 12.32 -8.19 -9.56
C GLU A 52 11.34 -7.20 -8.93
N VAL A 53 10.32 -6.77 -9.68
CA VAL A 53 9.24 -5.93 -9.14
C VAL A 53 8.40 -6.69 -8.10
N ALA A 54 8.17 -8.00 -8.30
CA ALA A 54 7.38 -8.81 -7.38
C ALA A 54 8.03 -8.95 -5.99
N GLU A 55 9.36 -8.83 -5.91
CA GLU A 55 10.10 -8.80 -4.64
C GLU A 55 9.85 -7.50 -3.83
N GLN A 56 9.36 -6.43 -4.46
CA GLN A 56 9.17 -5.12 -3.83
C GLN A 56 7.85 -5.00 -3.04
N ARG A 57 7.63 -5.93 -2.13
CA ARG A 57 6.43 -5.97 -1.28
C ARG A 57 6.46 -4.87 -0.23
N LEU A 58 5.33 -4.18 -0.07
CA LEU A 58 5.12 -3.23 1.01
C LEU A 58 4.90 -3.97 2.33
N PRO A 59 5.36 -3.41 3.46
CA PRO A 59 5.01 -3.95 4.76
C PRO A 59 3.49 -3.82 4.98
N PRO A 60 2.91 -4.65 5.86
CA PRO A 60 1.51 -4.55 6.24
C PRO A 60 1.12 -3.11 6.63
N ARG A 61 -0.06 -2.68 6.20
CA ARG A 61 -0.56 -1.36 6.53
C ARG A 61 -0.73 -1.24 8.04
N ARG A 62 -0.05 -0.27 8.66
CA ARG A 62 -0.22 0.01 10.10
C ARG A 62 -1.67 0.38 10.42
N ASN A 63 -2.22 -0.16 11.51
CA ASN A 63 -3.53 0.19 12.06
C ASN A 63 -3.52 1.61 12.64
N ARG A 64 -3.52 2.62 11.77
CA ARG A 64 -3.62 4.03 12.18
C ARG A 64 -5.09 4.40 12.33
N VAL A 65 -5.54 4.44 13.59
CA VAL A 65 -6.88 4.91 13.96
C VAL A 65 -6.95 6.44 13.94
N ASN A 66 -5.83 7.12 14.25
CA ASN A 66 -5.77 8.58 14.25
C ASN A 66 -5.52 9.13 12.83
N PRO A 67 -6.25 10.18 12.40
CA PRO A 67 -6.01 10.87 11.14
C PRO A 67 -4.55 11.35 11.04
N ARG A 68 -3.95 11.33 9.84
CA ARG A 68 -2.64 11.95 9.60
C ARG A 68 -2.81 13.48 9.55
N VAL A 69 -2.90 14.07 10.74
CA VAL A 69 -2.87 15.50 11.11
C VAL A 69 -3.71 16.45 10.25
N ILE A 70 -4.68 17.11 10.89
CA ILE A 70 -4.90 18.56 10.66
C ILE A 70 -4.97 19.23 12.03
N LYS A 71 -3.94 19.98 12.42
CA LYS A 71 -4.09 20.95 13.53
C LYS A 71 -4.86 22.15 12.98
N ARG A 72 -6.19 22.10 13.03
CA ARG A 72 -7.03 23.31 13.03
C ARG A 72 -7.18 23.75 14.48
N LYS A 73 -7.07 25.05 14.77
CA LYS A 73 -7.59 25.58 16.03
C LYS A 73 -9.10 25.32 16.02
N LEU A 74 -9.57 24.37 16.81
CA LEU A 74 -10.99 24.16 17.04
C LEU A 74 -11.37 24.94 18.30
N SER A 75 -12.23 25.95 18.10
CA SER A 75 -12.89 26.77 19.12
C SER A 75 -13.82 25.94 20.02
N ASN A 76 -14.10 26.44 21.22
CA ASN A 76 -15.21 26.11 22.14
C ASN A 76 -15.41 24.67 22.66
N TRP A 77 -14.45 23.75 22.50
CA TRP A 77 -14.60 22.41 23.07
C TRP A 77 -14.32 22.40 24.58
N PRO A 78 -15.25 21.88 25.42
CA PRO A 78 -15.00 21.69 26.85
C PRO A 78 -13.76 20.82 27.08
N LYS A 79 -12.95 21.16 28.07
CA LYS A 79 -11.79 20.35 28.46
C LYS A 79 -12.24 18.93 28.85
N LYS A 80 -11.37 17.95 28.64
CA LYS A 80 -11.60 16.57 29.09
C LYS A 80 -11.79 16.56 30.62
N GLN A 81 -12.93 16.06 31.10
CA GLN A 81 -13.25 15.92 32.52
C GLN A 81 -13.22 14.45 32.94
N ARG A 82 -13.16 14.19 34.25
CA ARG A 82 -13.06 12.84 34.86
C ARG A 82 -14.15 11.87 34.38
N LYS A 83 -15.37 12.36 34.14
CA LYS A 83 -16.49 11.58 33.56
C LYS A 83 -16.26 11.06 32.13
N HIS A 84 -15.32 11.64 31.38
CA HIS A 84 -15.00 11.21 30.01
C HIS A 84 -13.95 10.08 29.98
N TYR A 85 -13.48 9.60 31.13
CA TYR A 85 -12.51 8.51 31.20
C TYR A 85 -13.19 7.15 31.12
N ASP A 86 -14.48 7.07 31.45
CA ASP A 86 -15.25 5.83 31.53
C ASP A 86 -16.02 5.52 30.23
N SER A 87 -15.64 6.13 29.10
CA SER A 87 -16.27 5.84 27.82
C SER A 87 -16.00 4.40 27.40
N PRO A 88 -17.04 3.66 26.95
CA PRO A 88 -16.89 2.27 26.53
C PRO A 88 -15.88 2.17 25.39
N GLN A 89 -14.89 1.29 25.55
CA GLN A 89 -13.88 1.07 24.51
C GLN A 89 -14.43 0.12 23.44
N PRO A 90 -14.10 0.34 22.15
CA PRO A 90 -14.40 -0.60 21.09
C PRO A 90 -13.79 -1.96 21.43
N LYS A 91 -14.61 -3.02 21.38
CA LYS A 91 -14.16 -4.41 21.61
C LYS A 91 -13.69 -5.11 20.34
N LEU A 92 -14.00 -4.54 19.18
CA LEU A 92 -13.69 -5.11 17.87
C LEU A 92 -12.42 -4.47 17.30
N GLU A 93 -11.63 -5.28 16.61
CA GLU A 93 -10.61 -4.78 15.70
C GLU A 93 -11.23 -3.89 14.63
N PHE A 94 -10.54 -2.82 14.24
CA PHE A 94 -11.07 -1.79 13.34
C PHE A 94 -11.64 -2.37 12.04
N GLN A 95 -10.98 -3.38 11.46
CA GLN A 95 -11.43 -4.03 10.22
C GLN A 95 -12.77 -4.75 10.40
N ASN A 96 -13.01 -5.34 11.57
CA ASN A 96 -14.22 -6.09 11.90
C ASN A 96 -15.37 -5.17 12.32
N ALA A 97 -15.08 -3.91 12.66
CA ALA A 97 -16.08 -2.92 13.05
C ALA A 97 -16.79 -2.25 11.85
N ILE A 98 -16.31 -2.47 10.61
CA ILE A 98 -16.90 -1.88 9.40
C ILE A 98 -17.97 -2.83 8.85
N THR A 99 -19.23 -2.39 8.81
CA THR A 99 -20.34 -3.10 8.17
C THR A 99 -20.78 -2.34 6.93
N ILE A 100 -20.90 -3.03 5.78
CA ILE A 100 -21.53 -2.48 4.58
C ILE A 100 -23.02 -2.82 4.67
N LEU A 101 -23.87 -1.79 4.73
CA LEU A 101 -25.32 -1.96 4.67
C LEU A 101 -25.72 -2.06 3.19
N ASN A 102 -26.47 -3.11 2.84
CA ASN A 102 -27.02 -3.33 1.51
C ASN A 102 -28.26 -2.46 1.27
#